data_AF-A0A699VYN5-F1
#
_entry.id   AF-A0A699VYN5-F1
#
_cell.length_a   1.000
_cell.length_b   1.000
_cell.length_c   1.000
_cell.angle_alpha   90.00
_cell.angle_beta   90.00
_cell.angle_gamma   90.00
#
_symmetry.space_group_name_H-M   'P 1'
#
loop_
_entity.id
_entity.type
_entity.pdbx_description
1 polymer ?
#
loop_
_entity_poly.entity_id
_entity_poly.type
_entity_poly.pdbx_seq_one_letter_code
_entity_poly.pdbx_strand_id
1 'polypeptide(L)'
;LTEAQARKTMMIYLKNMAGFKMNFFKGMTYSEIRPLFKKHYNSNQAFLERVEEEVTVQEKEIKEEGNKRQGESLEQEIAKK
;
A
#
# COMPACT_ATOMS: atom_id res chain seq x y z
N LEU A 1 -16.74 -14.71 -15.38
CA LEU A 1 -16.41 -15.06 -13.97
C LEU A 1 -17.68 -15.54 -13.30
N THR A 2 -17.69 -16.76 -12.76
CA THR A 2 -18.86 -17.26 -12.00
C THR A 2 -18.78 -16.80 -10.55
N GLU A 3 -19.92 -16.71 -9.86
CA GLU A 3 -19.94 -16.35 -8.43
C GLU A 3 -19.12 -17.33 -7.58
N ALA A 4 -19.11 -18.61 -7.95
CA ALA A 4 -18.30 -19.62 -7.27
C ALA A 4 -16.78 -19.36 -7.41
N GLN A 5 -16.33 -18.94 -8.60
CA GLN A 5 -14.93 -18.53 -8.82
C GLN A 5 -14.60 -17.26 -8.04
N ALA A 6 -15.44 -16.24 -8.12
CA ALA A 6 -15.26 -14.98 -7.41
C ALA A 6 -15.19 -15.20 -5.89
N ARG A 7 -16.10 -16.04 -5.34
CA ARG A 7 -16.10 -16.42 -3.93
C ARG A 7 -14.78 -17.07 -3.52
N LYS A 8 -14.26 -18.02 -4.31
CA LYS A 8 -12.98 -18.70 -4.03
C LYS A 8 -11.82 -17.70 -3.99
N THR A 9 -11.76 -16.78 -4.94
CA THR A 9 -10.73 -15.73 -4.99
C THR A 9 -10.81 -14.83 -3.75
N MET A 10 -12.00 -14.39 -3.36
CA MET A 10 -12.19 -13.56 -2.16
C MET A 10 -11.75 -14.28 -0.88
N MET A 11 -12.07 -15.57 -0.74
CA MET A 11 -11.64 -16.38 0.42
C MET A 11 -10.12 -16.51 0.50
N ILE A 12 -9.45 -16.74 -0.64
CA ILE A 12 -7.99 -16.82 -0.71
C ILE A 12 -7.35 -15.49 -0.32
N TYR A 13 -7.87 -14.38 -0.85
CA TYR A 13 -7.39 -13.04 -0.48
C TYR A 13 -7.51 -12.79 1.01
N LEU A 14 -8.68 -13.04 1.60
CA LEU A 14 -8.93 -12.84 3.02
C LEU A 14 -8.03 -13.72 3.90
N LYS A 15 -7.75 -14.96 3.46
CA LYS A 15 -6.76 -15.83 4.13
C LYS A 15 -5.38 -15.18 4.13
N ASN A 16 -4.92 -14.69 2.99
CA ASN A 16 -3.55 -14.20 2.83
C ASN A 16 -3.35 -12.82 3.46
N MET A 17 -4.29 -11.90 3.27
CA MET A 17 -4.17 -10.50 3.69
C MET A 17 -4.67 -10.24 5.10
N ALA A 18 -5.66 -11.00 5.57
CA ALA A 18 -6.31 -10.77 6.86
C ALA A 18 -6.24 -11.99 7.79
N GLY A 19 -5.54 -13.06 7.40
CA GLY A 19 -5.28 -14.23 8.26
C GLY A 19 -6.48 -15.14 8.50
N PHE A 20 -7.57 -15.00 7.74
CA PHE A 20 -8.75 -15.85 7.92
C PHE A 20 -8.46 -17.33 7.64
N LYS A 21 -8.98 -18.22 8.49
CA LYS A 21 -8.91 -19.66 8.25
C LYS A 21 -9.93 -20.07 7.19
N MET A 22 -9.58 -21.00 6.29
CA MET A 22 -10.51 -21.46 5.25
C MET A 22 -11.81 -22.07 5.80
N ASN A 23 -11.74 -22.70 6.99
CA ASN A 23 -12.91 -23.25 7.68
C ASN A 23 -13.96 -22.21 8.08
N PHE A 24 -13.56 -20.94 8.26
CA PHE A 24 -14.49 -19.85 8.59
C PHE A 24 -15.54 -19.64 7.49
N PHE A 25 -15.13 -19.83 6.23
CA PHE A 25 -16.00 -19.63 5.06
C PHE A 25 -16.85 -20.85 4.71
N LYS A 26 -16.77 -21.96 5.46
CA LYS A 26 -17.58 -23.15 5.19
C LYS A 26 -19.06 -22.81 5.35
N GLY A 27 -19.85 -23.07 4.31
CA GLY A 27 -21.27 -22.75 4.28
C GLY A 27 -21.60 -21.29 3.92
N MET A 28 -20.61 -20.39 3.85
CA MET A 28 -20.86 -19.01 3.48
C MET A 28 -21.13 -18.86 1.98
N THR A 29 -22.12 -18.03 1.68
CA THR A 29 -22.51 -17.62 0.33
C THR A 29 -21.61 -16.50 -0.19
N TYR A 30 -21.67 -16.25 -1.50
CA TYR A 30 -20.97 -15.11 -2.10
C TYR A 30 -21.39 -13.78 -1.48
N SER A 31 -22.69 -13.59 -1.23
CA SER A 31 -23.26 -12.37 -0.66
C SER A 31 -22.76 -12.05 0.74
N GLU A 32 -22.41 -13.07 1.54
CA GLU A 32 -21.87 -12.90 2.89
C GLU A 32 -20.36 -12.63 2.88
N ILE A 33 -19.62 -13.23 1.94
CA ILE A 33 -18.16 -13.07 1.81
C ILE A 33 -17.80 -11.72 1.17
N ARG A 34 -18.61 -11.25 0.22
CA ARG A 34 -18.32 -10.04 -0.55
C ARG A 34 -18.15 -8.78 0.32
N PRO A 35 -18.99 -8.50 1.34
CA PRO A 35 -18.79 -7.37 2.24
C PRO A 35 -17.50 -7.44 3.05
N LEU A 36 -17.13 -8.64 3.53
CA LEU A 36 -15.88 -8.87 4.26
C LEU A 36 -14.67 -8.55 3.38
N PHE A 37 -14.67 -9.07 2.16
CA PHE A 37 -13.65 -8.78 1.17
C PHE A 37 -13.55 -7.28 0.90
N LYS A 38 -14.67 -6.60 0.64
CA LYS A 38 -14.69 -5.16 0.33
C LYS A 38 -14.12 -4.32 1.48
N LYS A 39 -14.45 -4.65 2.72
CA LYS A 39 -13.92 -3.95 3.92
C LYS A 39 -12.39 -4.03 3.99
N HIS A 40 -11.83 -5.24 3.85
CA HIS A 40 -10.38 -5.43 3.91
C HIS A 40 -9.67 -4.86 2.68
N TYR A 41 -10.25 -5.02 1.50
CA TYR A 41 -9.71 -4.47 0.26
C TYR A 41 -9.61 -2.95 0.34
N ASN A 42 -10.69 -2.26 0.74
CA ASN A 42 -10.70 -0.80 0.85
C ASN A 42 -9.70 -0.31 1.92
N SER A 43 -9.60 -1.02 3.06
CA SER A 43 -8.62 -0.68 4.09
C SER A 43 -7.18 -0.82 3.58
N ASN A 44 -6.89 -1.86 2.80
CA ASN A 44 -5.57 -2.10 2.24
C ASN A 44 -5.23 -1.08 1.14
N GLN A 45 -6.20 -0.69 0.31
CA GLN A 45 -6.00 0.37 -0.68
C GLN A 45 -5.70 1.71 -0.01
N ALA A 46 -6.47 2.09 1.02
CA ALA A 46 -6.21 3.33 1.77
C ALA A 46 -4.85 3.31 2.49
N PHE A 47 -4.37 2.14 2.92
CA PHE A 47 -3.02 2.01 3.48
C PHE A 47 -1.94 2.16 2.42
N LEU A 48 -2.09 1.53 1.26
CA LEU A 48 -1.13 1.63 0.16
C LEU A 48 -1.00 3.06 -0.37
N GLU A 49 -2.12 3.77 -0.53
CA GLU A 49 -2.12 5.17 -0.98
C GLU A 49 -1.33 6.06 -0.01
N ARG A 50 -1.49 5.87 1.31
CA ARG A 50 -0.72 6.60 2.32
C ARG A 50 0.78 6.28 2.27
N VAL A 51 1.14 5.01 2.10
CA VAL A 51 2.55 4.61 2.02
C VAL A 51 3.19 5.14 0.74
N GLU A 52 2.48 5.12 -0.39
CA GLU A 52 2.98 5.68 -1.64
C GLU A 52 3.20 7.19 -1.52
N GLU A 53 2.25 7.93 -0.93
CA GLU A 53 2.41 9.35 -0.66
C GLU A 53 3.63 9.63 0.23
N GLU A 54 3.77 8.91 1.35
CA GLU A 54 4.89 9.06 2.27
C GLU A 54 6.25 8.80 1.59
N VAL A 55 6.36 7.74 0.79
CA VAL A 55 7.59 7.42 0.04
C VAL A 55 7.91 8.53 -0.97
N THR A 56 6.91 9.05 -1.69
CA THR A 56 7.13 10.13 -2.66
C THR A 56 7.55 11.44 -2.01
N VAL A 57 7.04 11.74 -0.80
CA VAL A 57 7.44 12.93 -0.02
C VAL A 57 8.87 12.77 0.46
N GLN A 58 9.22 11.64 1.08
CA GLN A 58 10.59 11.36 1.54
C GLN A 58 11.59 11.44 0.38
N GLU A 59 11.27 10.90 -0.79
CA GLU A 59 12.17 10.96 -1.95
C GLU A 59 12.39 12.40 -2.45
N LYS A 60 11.36 13.26 -2.42
CA LYS A 60 11.49 14.68 -2.76
C LYS A 60 12.34 15.43 -1.73
N GLU A 61 12.12 15.17 -0.44
CA GLU A 61 12.90 15.79 0.64
C GLU A 61 14.38 15.41 0.55
N ILE A 62 14.69 14.13 0.32
CA ILE A 62 16.07 13.66 0.14
C ILE A 62 16.72 14.34 -1.07
N LYS A 63 16.00 14.47 -2.19
CA LYS A 63 16.51 15.15 -3.40
C LYS A 63 16.75 16.64 -3.16
N GLU A 64 15.85 17.32 -2.47
CA GLU A 64 15.99 18.74 -2.16
C GLU A 64 17.16 19.00 -1.19
N GLU A 65 17.29 18.18 -0.15
CA GLU A 65 18.37 18.28 0.83
C GLU A 65 19.74 17.94 0.19
N GLY A 66 19.79 16.99 -0.73
CA GLY A 66 20.99 16.70 -1.53
C GLY A 66 21.42 17.88 -2.39
N ASN A 67 20.46 18.57 -3.03
CA ASN A 67 20.73 19.72 -3.89
C ASN A 67 21.19 20.95 -3.08
N LYS A 68 20.57 21.22 -1.93
CA LYS A 68 21.02 22.30 -1.00
C LYS A 68 22.46 22.10 -0.53
N ARG A 69 22.82 20.88 -0.12
CA ARG A 69 24.19 20.54 0.31
C ARG A 69 25.24 20.73 -0.80
N GLN A 70 24.88 20.42 -2.06
CA GLN A 70 25.77 20.67 -3.20
C GLN A 70 25.95 22.17 -3.48
N GLY A 71 24.88 22.96 -3.39
CA GLY A 71 24.94 24.41 -3.57
C GLY A 71 25.84 25.10 -2.53
N GLU A 72 25.66 24.78 -1.25
CA GLU A 72 26.48 25.34 -0.16
C GLU A 72 27.97 24.98 -0.30
N SER A 73 28.29 23.75 -0.73
CA SER A 73 29.67 23.32 -0.99
C SER A 73 30.33 24.14 -2.11
N LEU A 74 29.59 24.45 -3.17
CA LEU A 74 30.08 25.27 -4.28
C LEU A 74 30.32 26.72 -3.85
N GLU A 75 29.40 27.32 -3.09
CA GLU A 75 29.55 28.69 -2.59
C GLU A 75 30.76 28.85 -1.65
N GLN A 76 31.01 27.87 -0.78
CA GLN A 76 32.18 27.87 0.11
C GLN A 76 33.51 27.71 -0.64
N GLU A 77 33.53 27.01 -1.77
CA GLU A 77 34.73 26.88 -2.62
C GLU A 77 35.01 28.17 -3.38
N ILE A 78 33.96 28.85 -3.88
CA ILE A 78 34.07 30.13 -4.60
C ILE A 78 34.51 31.26 -3.65
N ALA A 79 34.03 31.29 -2.41
CA ALA A 79 34.36 32.35 -1.44
C ALA A 79 35.78 32.26 -0.84
N LYS A 80 36.51 31.15 -1.04
CA LYS A 80 37.90 30.96 -0.56
C LYS A 80 38.96 31.30 -1.61
N LYS A 81 38.57 31.76 -2.80
CA LYS A 81 39.44 32.09 -3.93
C LYS A 81 39.53 33.60 -4.12
#